data_AF-A0A6S6TR51-F1
#
_entry.id   AF-A0A6S6TR51-F1
#
_cell.length_a   1.000
_cell.length_b   1.000
_cell.length_c   1.000
_cell.angle_alpha   90.00
_cell.angle_beta   90.00
_cell.angle_gamma   90.00
#
_symmetry.space_group_name_H-M   'P 1'
#
loop_
_entity.id
_entity.type
_entity.pdbx_description
1 polymer ?
#
loop_
_entity_poly.entity_id
_entity_poly.type
_entity_poly.pdbx_seq_one_letter_code
_entity_poly.pdbx_strand_id
1 'polypeptide(L)'
;TSLTFDISKLRYINREHLRLMDDKKLSTLFGFADADIGKLAKVYLEECSTSNELEEKIRLIFKTKDFSKEWGVQMIIIKEIIALAPAFETFNELQKHIKDKSGLKEENLFQPLRYLLTGTGNGPELSDIYPFIKSYILEVAS
;
A
#
# COMPACT_ATOMS: atom_id res chain seq x y z
N THR A 1 5.80 38.04 24.24
CA THR A 1 6.38 36.89 23.50
C THR A 1 5.79 36.87 22.11
N SER A 2 6.59 37.03 21.05
CA SER A 2 6.07 36.86 19.68
C SER A 2 5.86 35.38 19.39
N LEU A 3 4.68 35.03 18.89
CA LEU A 3 4.42 33.69 18.36
C LEU A 3 4.99 33.64 16.95
N THR A 4 5.93 32.73 16.71
CA THR A 4 6.45 32.44 15.37
C THR A 4 5.67 31.28 14.76
N PHE A 5 5.38 31.37 13.47
CA PHE A 5 4.80 30.26 12.72
C PHE A 5 5.84 29.15 12.55
N ASP A 6 5.41 27.90 12.77
CA ASP A 6 6.23 26.70 12.62
C ASP A 6 5.50 25.69 11.74
N ILE A 7 6.01 25.48 10.52
CA ILE A 7 5.45 24.55 9.54
C ILE A 7 5.59 23.09 9.99
N SER A 8 6.66 22.73 10.70
CA SER A 8 6.87 21.38 11.21
C SER A 8 5.83 21.05 12.28
N LYS A 9 5.52 22.02 13.14
CA LYS A 9 4.44 21.90 14.13
C LYS A 9 3.07 21.78 13.47
N LEU A 10 2.80 22.56 12.42
CA LEU A 10 1.56 22.43 11.65
C LEU A 10 1.41 21.04 11.04
N ARG A 11 2.46 20.53 10.39
CA ARG A 11 2.46 19.17 9.80
C ARG A 11 2.25 18.09 10.85
N TYR A 12 2.91 18.20 12.01
CA TYR A 12 2.70 17.30 13.14
C TYR A 12 1.24 17.28 13.60
N ILE A 13 0.64 18.47 13.82
CA ILE A 13 -0.76 18.59 14.26
C ILE A 13 -1.69 17.96 13.21
N ASN A 14 -1.46 18.23 11.92
CA ASN A 14 -2.28 17.69 10.86
C ASN A 14 -2.20 16.15 10.78
N ARG A 15 -1.00 15.59 10.95
CA ARG A 15 -0.81 14.13 11.04
C ARG A 15 -1.58 13.53 12.21
N GLU A 16 -1.54 14.15 13.40
CA GLU A 16 -2.29 13.66 14.56
C GLU A 16 -3.80 13.72 14.35
N HIS A 17 -4.32 14.74 13.68
CA HIS A 17 -5.74 14.79 13.30
C HIS A 17 -6.13 13.66 12.34
N LEU A 18 -5.29 13.36 11.34
CA LEU A 18 -5.53 12.24 10.42
C LEU A 18 -5.46 10.89 11.16
N ARG A 19 -4.51 10.73 12.10
CA ARG A 19 -4.36 9.52 12.93
C ARG A 19 -5.60 9.23 13.78
N LEU A 20 -6.19 10.28 14.35
CA LEU A 20 -7.37 10.20 15.22
C LEU A 20 -8.71 10.18 14.45
N MET A 21 -8.70 10.42 13.14
CA MET A 21 -9.92 10.38 12.33
C MET A 21 -10.50 8.96 12.32
N ASP A 22 -11.83 8.84 12.35
CA ASP A 22 -12.50 7.56 12.12
C ASP A 22 -12.05 6.95 10.78
N ASP A 23 -11.80 5.64 10.76
CA ASP A 23 -11.20 4.97 9.60
C ASP A 23 -12.09 5.09 8.36
N LYS A 24 -13.40 4.80 8.50
CA LYS A 24 -14.35 4.88 7.39
C LYS A 24 -14.52 6.32 6.92
N LYS A 25 -14.54 7.30 7.84
CA LYS A 25 -14.56 8.71 7.47
C LYS A 25 -13.31 9.11 6.69
N LEU A 26 -12.12 8.68 7.15
CA LEU A 26 -10.86 8.96 6.47
C LEU A 26 -10.85 8.41 5.04
N SER A 27 -11.34 7.19 4.84
CA SER A 27 -11.40 6.58 3.51
C SER A 27 -12.26 7.38 2.52
N THR A 28 -13.32 8.05 2.99
CA THR A 28 -14.20 8.84 2.12
C THR A 28 -13.51 10.03 1.48
N LEU A 29 -12.44 10.54 2.09
CA LEU A 29 -11.62 11.60 1.50
C LEU A 29 -10.97 11.16 0.19
N PHE A 30 -10.75 9.85 0.01
CA PHE A 30 -10.09 9.28 -1.16
C PHE A 30 -11.09 8.63 -2.15
N GLY A 31 -12.39 8.72 -1.86
CA GLY A 31 -13.46 8.12 -2.67
C GLY A 31 -13.82 6.68 -2.28
N PHE A 32 -13.39 6.21 -1.11
CA PHE A 32 -13.71 4.86 -0.59
C PHE A 32 -14.67 4.96 0.59
N ALA A 33 -15.51 3.95 0.80
CA ALA A 33 -16.40 3.88 1.97
C ALA A 33 -16.08 2.65 2.85
N ASP A 34 -14.79 2.39 3.05
CA ASP A 34 -14.25 1.17 3.66
C ASP A 34 -13.25 1.49 4.77
N ALA A 35 -13.48 0.93 5.96
CA ALA A 35 -12.64 1.17 7.12
C ALA A 35 -11.22 0.61 6.96
N ASP A 36 -11.04 -0.48 6.22
CA ASP A 36 -9.71 -1.05 6.01
C ASP A 36 -8.86 -0.14 5.12
N ILE A 37 -9.45 0.55 4.13
CA ILE A 37 -8.76 1.59 3.37
C ILE A 37 -8.40 2.80 4.25
N GLY A 38 -9.23 3.12 5.24
CA GLY A 38 -8.92 4.11 6.27
C GLY A 38 -7.70 3.72 7.12
N LYS A 39 -7.66 2.46 7.58
CA LYS A 39 -6.51 1.94 8.34
C LYS A 39 -5.25 1.88 7.48
N LEU A 40 -5.37 1.47 6.21
CA LEU A 40 -4.28 1.51 5.24
C LEU A 40 -3.69 2.91 5.11
N ALA A 41 -4.53 3.94 4.99
CA ALA A 41 -4.07 5.32 4.93
C ALA A 41 -3.30 5.73 6.19
N LYS A 42 -3.67 5.22 7.36
CA LYS A 42 -2.96 5.49 8.61
C LYS A 42 -1.56 4.87 8.65
N VAL A 43 -1.32 3.76 7.97
CA VAL A 43 0.03 3.17 7.82
C VAL A 43 0.98 4.17 7.15
N TYR A 44 0.48 4.94 6.17
CA TYR A 44 1.28 5.93 5.46
C TYR A 44 1.55 7.23 6.25
N LEU A 45 0.98 7.42 7.44
CA LEU A 45 1.24 8.61 8.28
C LEU A 45 2.68 8.66 8.82
N GLU A 46 3.43 7.56 8.73
CA GLU A 46 4.88 7.57 9.02
C GLU A 46 5.65 8.51 8.07
N GLU A 47 5.21 8.61 6.82
CA GLU A 47 5.83 9.44 5.78
C GLU A 47 4.94 10.58 5.25
N CYS A 48 3.67 10.63 5.66
CA CYS A 48 2.68 11.63 5.22
C CYS A 48 2.17 12.48 6.38
N SER A 49 1.75 13.71 6.08
CA SER A 49 1.18 14.64 7.06
C SER A 49 -0.07 15.35 6.57
N THR A 50 -0.53 15.10 5.33
CA THR A 50 -1.71 15.73 4.73
C THR A 50 -2.60 14.70 4.04
N SER A 51 -3.88 15.03 3.87
CA SER A 51 -4.83 14.17 3.14
C SER A 51 -4.43 13.97 1.68
N ASN A 52 -3.85 14.99 1.03
CA ASN A 52 -3.44 14.90 -0.36
C ASN A 52 -2.25 13.94 -0.54
N GLU A 53 -1.25 14.01 0.36
CA GLU A 53 -0.14 13.04 0.37
C GLU A 53 -0.66 11.61 0.57
N LEU A 54 -1.63 11.40 1.48
CA LEU A 54 -2.27 10.10 1.67
C LEU A 54 -3.05 9.64 0.43
N GLU A 55 -3.83 10.53 -0.18
CA GLU A 55 -4.63 10.23 -1.35
C GLU A 55 -3.76 9.73 -2.50
N GLU A 56 -2.62 10.37 -2.74
CA GLU A 56 -1.65 9.94 -3.75
C GLU A 56 -1.15 8.51 -3.48
N LYS A 57 -0.82 8.19 -2.23
CA LYS A 57 -0.35 6.85 -1.84
C LYS A 57 -1.43 5.79 -2.02
N ILE A 58 -2.65 6.06 -1.53
CA ILE A 58 -3.77 5.13 -1.64
C ILE A 58 -4.16 4.92 -3.10
N ARG A 59 -4.30 5.97 -3.90
CA ARG A 59 -4.65 5.82 -5.32
C ARG A 59 -3.59 5.06 -6.10
N LEU A 60 -2.31 5.17 -5.74
CA LEU A 60 -1.22 4.45 -6.41
C LEU A 60 -1.32 2.92 -6.23
N ILE A 61 -1.78 2.46 -5.06
CA ILE A 61 -2.03 1.04 -4.77
C ILE A 61 -3.06 0.45 -5.73
N PHE A 62 -4.13 1.18 -6.02
CA PHE A 62 -5.24 0.72 -6.88
C PHE A 62 -5.09 1.10 -8.35
N LYS A 63 -4.08 1.89 -8.71
CA LYS A 63 -3.79 2.24 -10.10
C LYS A 63 -3.30 1.01 -10.88
N THR A 64 -3.78 0.83 -12.11
CA THR A 64 -3.28 -0.22 -13.02
C THR A 64 -1.75 -0.18 -13.13
N LYS A 65 -1.12 -1.35 -13.03
CA LYS A 65 0.35 -1.44 -13.06
C LYS A 65 0.87 -1.48 -14.50
N ASP A 66 2.06 -0.91 -14.69
CA ASP A 66 2.75 -0.88 -15.98
C ASP A 66 3.73 -2.04 -16.07
N PHE A 67 3.35 -3.07 -16.83
CA PHE A 67 4.15 -4.28 -17.04
C PHE A 67 5.18 -4.15 -18.19
N SER A 68 5.34 -2.98 -18.80
CA SER A 68 6.33 -2.77 -19.87
C SER A 68 7.74 -2.43 -19.35
N LYS A 69 7.87 -2.20 -18.04
CA LYS A 69 9.11 -1.77 -17.38
C LYS A 69 9.98 -2.95 -16.92
N GLU A 70 11.13 -2.62 -16.33
CA GLU A 70 12.16 -3.55 -15.82
C GLU A 70 11.61 -4.80 -15.11
N TRP A 71 10.58 -4.63 -14.29
CA TRP A 71 9.99 -5.69 -13.46
C TRP A 71 8.77 -6.39 -14.08
N GLY A 72 8.39 -6.04 -15.31
CA GLY A 72 7.13 -6.43 -15.92
C GLY A 72 6.90 -7.95 -15.99
N VAL A 73 7.92 -8.70 -16.42
CA VAL A 73 7.84 -10.16 -16.56
C VAL A 73 7.62 -10.81 -15.19
N GLN A 74 8.37 -10.39 -14.18
CA GLN A 74 8.26 -10.90 -12.81
C GLN A 74 6.89 -10.55 -12.21
N MET A 75 6.41 -9.32 -12.43
CA MET A 75 5.10 -8.89 -11.98
C MET A 75 3.96 -9.70 -12.61
N ILE A 76 4.07 -10.07 -13.90
CA ILE A 76 3.10 -10.95 -14.57
C ILE A 76 3.07 -12.34 -13.90
N ILE A 77 4.24 -12.95 -13.68
CA ILE A 77 4.34 -14.25 -13.00
C ILE A 77 3.70 -14.19 -11.61
N ILE A 78 4.02 -13.16 -10.83
CA ILE A 78 3.48 -12.98 -9.47
C ILE A 78 1.96 -12.77 -9.52
N LYS A 79 1.46 -11.94 -10.45
CA LYS A 79 0.03 -11.71 -10.67
C LYS A 79 -0.73 -13.00 -10.97
N GLU A 80 -0.21 -13.83 -11.86
CA GLU A 80 -0.82 -15.12 -12.22
C GLU A 80 -0.88 -16.07 -11.01
N ILE A 81 0.17 -16.09 -10.18
CA ILE A 81 0.19 -16.87 -8.94
C ILE A 81 -0.85 -16.36 -7.95
N ILE A 82 -0.94 -15.03 -7.74
CA ILE A 82 -1.94 -14.41 -6.86
C ILE A 82 -3.36 -14.76 -7.33
N ALA A 83 -3.63 -14.74 -8.63
CA ALA A 83 -4.94 -15.03 -9.20
C ALA A 83 -5.40 -16.49 -8.97
N LEU A 84 -4.46 -17.43 -8.85
CA LEU A 84 -4.72 -18.86 -8.63
C LEU A 84 -4.56 -19.28 -7.16
N ALA A 85 -4.09 -18.38 -6.30
CA ALA A 85 -3.85 -18.66 -4.90
C ALA A 85 -5.16 -18.71 -4.09
N PRO A 86 -5.22 -19.51 -3.01
CA PRO A 86 -6.25 -19.36 -2.01
C PRO A 86 -6.10 -18.00 -1.29
N ALA A 87 -7.16 -17.58 -0.59
CA ALA A 87 -7.05 -16.46 0.33
C ALA A 87 -6.07 -16.81 1.47
N PHE A 88 -5.12 -15.91 1.74
CA PHE A 88 -4.17 -16.02 2.86
C PHE A 88 -4.51 -14.99 3.93
N GLU A 89 -4.26 -15.34 5.19
CA GLU A 89 -4.55 -14.41 6.29
C GLU A 89 -3.41 -13.44 6.51
N THR A 90 -2.18 -13.87 6.26
CA THR A 90 -0.96 -13.07 6.50
C THR A 90 -0.14 -12.86 5.23
N PHE A 91 0.61 -11.76 5.22
CA PHE A 91 1.53 -11.47 4.11
C PHE A 91 2.60 -12.55 3.96
N ASN A 92 3.10 -13.09 5.08
CA ASN A 92 4.13 -14.12 5.08
C ASN A 92 3.67 -15.41 4.38
N GLU A 93 2.40 -15.80 4.55
CA GLU A 93 1.82 -16.95 3.84
C GLU A 93 1.75 -16.70 2.34
N LEU A 94 1.25 -15.53 1.93
CA LEU A 94 1.21 -15.13 0.52
C LEU A 94 2.62 -15.10 -0.09
N GLN A 95 3.56 -14.44 0.59
CA GLN A 95 4.94 -14.30 0.14
C GLN A 95 5.62 -15.68 -0.01
N LYS A 96 5.41 -16.57 0.96
CA LYS A 96 5.92 -17.94 0.87
C LYS A 96 5.32 -18.68 -0.31
N HIS A 97 4.01 -18.58 -0.52
CA HIS A 97 3.35 -19.19 -1.66
C HIS A 97 3.91 -18.70 -3.00
N ILE A 98 4.10 -17.38 -3.14
CA ILE A 98 4.69 -16.80 -4.35
C ILE A 98 6.13 -17.27 -4.54
N LYS A 99 6.94 -17.30 -3.47
CA LYS A 99 8.33 -17.79 -3.53
C LYS A 99 8.38 -19.24 -4.01
N ASP A 100 7.51 -20.10 -3.47
CA ASP A 100 7.48 -21.53 -3.79
C ASP A 100 6.97 -21.80 -5.23
N LYS A 101 6.05 -20.97 -5.74
CA LYS A 101 5.41 -21.16 -7.06
C LYS A 101 6.09 -20.44 -8.22
N SER A 102 6.74 -19.31 -7.96
CA SER A 102 7.30 -18.45 -9.03
C SER A 102 8.62 -18.95 -9.59
N GLY A 103 9.41 -19.68 -8.80
CA GLY A 103 10.79 -20.03 -9.16
C GLY A 103 11.72 -18.81 -9.28
N LEU A 104 11.28 -17.62 -8.86
CA LEU A 104 12.07 -16.40 -8.88
C LEU A 104 13.11 -16.40 -7.74
N LYS A 105 14.30 -15.89 -8.04
CA LYS A 105 15.32 -15.58 -7.02
C LYS A 105 14.88 -14.38 -6.17
N GLU A 106 15.42 -14.27 -4.96
CA GLU A 106 15.05 -13.20 -4.03
C GLU A 106 15.26 -11.80 -4.62
N GLU A 107 16.37 -11.56 -5.33
CA GLU A 107 16.63 -10.27 -5.99
C GLU A 107 15.57 -9.88 -7.03
N ASN A 108 14.83 -10.87 -7.56
CA ASN A 108 13.82 -10.70 -8.60
C ASN A 108 12.39 -10.93 -8.07
N LEU A 109 12.20 -11.05 -6.75
CA LEU A 109 10.90 -11.33 -6.14
C LEU A 109 10.37 -10.13 -5.35
N PHE A 110 11.19 -9.60 -4.44
CA PHE A 110 10.72 -8.61 -3.47
C PHE A 110 10.35 -7.27 -4.10
N GLN A 111 11.23 -6.74 -4.95
CA GLN A 111 11.00 -5.47 -5.63
C GLN A 111 9.79 -5.52 -6.59
N PRO A 112 9.65 -6.52 -7.48
CA PRO A 112 8.45 -6.64 -8.32
C PRO A 112 7.19 -6.89 -7.50
N LEU A 113 7.22 -7.70 -6.43
CA LEU A 113 6.07 -7.89 -5.55
C LEU A 113 5.64 -6.57 -4.92
N ARG A 114 6.59 -5.78 -4.40
CA ARG A 114 6.31 -4.47 -3.82
C ARG A 114 5.70 -3.52 -4.86
N TYR A 115 6.30 -3.40 -6.04
CA TYR A 115 5.75 -2.56 -7.12
C TYR A 115 4.36 -3.02 -7.55
N LEU A 116 4.12 -4.33 -7.63
CA LEU A 116 2.81 -4.88 -7.97
C LEU A 116 1.76 -4.51 -6.92
N LEU A 117 2.11 -4.56 -5.63
CA LEU A 117 1.14 -4.29 -4.56
C LEU A 117 0.96 -2.82 -4.22
N THR A 118 1.93 -1.95 -4.53
CA THR A 118 1.90 -0.54 -4.08
C THR A 118 2.09 0.48 -5.19
N GLY A 119 2.54 0.06 -6.38
CA GLY A 119 2.92 0.93 -7.48
C GLY A 119 4.23 1.70 -7.27
N THR A 120 4.97 1.43 -6.19
CA THR A 120 6.26 2.06 -5.87
C THR A 120 7.23 1.07 -5.23
N GLY A 121 8.53 1.31 -5.36
CA GLY A 121 9.58 0.52 -4.72
C GLY A 121 9.83 0.86 -3.25
N ASN A 122 9.19 1.91 -2.73
CA ASN A 122 9.42 2.47 -1.39
C ASN A 122 8.13 2.53 -0.57
N GLY A 123 8.25 2.86 0.72
CA GLY A 123 7.12 3.05 1.64
C GLY A 123 7.09 1.99 2.75
N PRO A 124 5.97 1.90 3.50
CA PRO A 124 5.82 1.00 4.64
C PRO A 124 6.05 -0.48 4.30
N GLU A 125 6.21 -1.31 5.33
CA GLU A 125 6.36 -2.75 5.14
C GLU A 125 5.10 -3.37 4.52
N LEU A 126 5.31 -4.34 3.61
CA LEU A 126 4.18 -5.00 2.95
C LEU A 126 3.32 -5.80 3.94
N SER A 127 3.90 -6.26 5.06
CA SER A 127 3.18 -6.89 6.15
C SER A 127 2.18 -5.96 6.85
N ASP A 128 2.42 -4.65 6.83
CA ASP A 128 1.54 -3.65 7.45
C ASP A 128 0.46 -3.18 6.46
N ILE A 129 0.74 -3.26 5.16
CA ILE A 129 -0.19 -2.91 4.08
C ILE A 129 -1.17 -4.06 3.80
N TYR A 130 -0.65 -5.28 3.68
CA TYR A 130 -1.41 -6.45 3.22
C TYR A 130 -2.73 -6.72 3.95
N PRO A 131 -2.83 -6.62 5.29
CA PRO A 131 -4.07 -6.88 6.01
C PRO A 131 -5.26 -6.04 5.50
N PHE A 132 -4.99 -4.86 4.96
CA PHE A 132 -5.99 -3.91 4.49
C PHE A 132 -6.28 -3.97 2.98
N ILE A 133 -5.44 -4.68 2.22
CA ILE A 133 -5.61 -4.86 0.77
C ILE A 133 -5.89 -6.31 0.37
N LYS A 134 -5.81 -7.28 1.29
CA LYS A 134 -5.99 -8.71 0.97
C LYS A 134 -7.34 -9.01 0.32
N SER A 135 -8.41 -8.32 0.73
CA SER A 135 -9.75 -8.43 0.12
C SER A 135 -9.82 -7.85 -1.29
N TYR A 136 -8.87 -7.00 -1.66
CA TYR A 136 -8.74 -6.32 -2.96
C TYR A 136 -7.56 -6.85 -3.78
N ILE A 137 -6.93 -7.95 -3.38
CA ILE A 137 -5.61 -8.34 -3.90
C ILE A 137 -5.60 -8.54 -5.43
N LEU A 138 -6.72 -9.01 -6.01
CA LEU A 138 -6.87 -9.19 -7.45
C LEU A 138 -6.99 -7.86 -8.21
N GLU A 139 -7.60 -6.84 -7.59
CA GLU A 139 -7.67 -5.49 -8.15
C GLU A 139 -6.31 -4.79 -8.03
N VAL A 140 -5.66 -4.90 -6.88
CA VAL A 140 -4.35 -4.30 -6.62
C VAL A 140 -3.28 -4.89 -7.53
N ALA A 141 -3.28 -6.20 -7.74
CA ALA A 141 -2.33 -6.90 -8.60
C ALA A 141 -2.73 -6.87 -10.10
N SER A 142 -3.58 -5.93 -10.54
CA SER A 142 -4.09 -5.86 -11.91
C SER A 142 -3.20 -5.11 -12.90
#